data_AF-A0AAD4IKF8-F1
#
_entry.id   AF-A0AAD4IKF8-F1
#
_cell.length_a   1.000
_cell.length_b   1.000
_cell.length_c   1.000
_cell.angle_alpha   90.00
_cell.angle_beta   90.00
_cell.angle_gamma   90.00
#
_symmetry.space_group_name_H-M   'P 1'
#
loop_
_entity.id
_entity.type
_entity.pdbx_description
1 polymer ?
#
loop_
_entity_poly.entity_id
_entity_poly.type
_entity_poly.pdbx_seq_one_letter_code
_entity_poly.pdbx_strand_id
1 'polypeptide(L)'
;MAYWGIAYAGGPNYNKSWHMLTPDDIESSFAKINGALVQANAPSVERALITALIARYPNSVVGNSDNLAHFDYRYAEVMHSVYEAYGEDLDVTALFADAVMCTRSRQLWDTNIGETTSKDVDDVRLAL
;
A
#
# COMPACT_ATOMS: atom_id res chain seq x y z
N MET A 1 16.00 3.02 3.28
CA MET A 1 14.59 3.18 3.72
C MET A 1 14.14 4.62 3.94
N ALA A 2 15.04 5.61 4.04
CA ALA A 2 14.63 6.99 4.31
C ALA A 2 13.74 7.59 3.20
N TYR A 3 14.04 7.30 1.94
CA TYR A 3 13.26 7.82 0.80
C TYR A 3 11.91 7.13 0.70
N TRP A 4 11.86 5.82 0.91
CA TRP A 4 10.59 5.09 1.02
C TRP A 4 9.72 5.64 2.15
N GLY A 5 10.28 5.88 3.35
CA GLY A 5 9.49 6.35 4.49
C GLY A 5 8.85 7.72 4.25
N ILE A 6 9.58 8.65 3.61
CA ILE A 6 9.04 9.96 3.20
C ILE A 6 7.89 9.79 2.20
N ALA A 7 8.03 8.87 1.26
CA ALA A 7 7.04 8.59 0.23
C ALA A 7 5.78 7.92 0.82
N TYR A 8 5.95 6.97 1.74
CA TYR A 8 4.84 6.24 2.39
C TYR A 8 4.02 7.16 3.32
N ALA A 9 4.68 8.01 4.11
CA ALA A 9 4.03 8.83 5.14
C ALA A 9 3.03 9.87 4.61
N GLY A 10 3.12 10.27 3.34
CA GLY A 10 2.18 11.22 2.74
C GLY A 10 0.83 10.61 2.37
N GLY A 11 0.78 9.28 2.25
CA GLY A 11 -0.33 8.56 1.64
C GLY A 11 -1.46 8.13 2.56
N PRO A 12 -2.42 7.40 1.97
CA PRO A 12 -3.46 6.77 2.76
C PRO A 12 -2.85 5.65 3.64
N ASN A 13 -3.48 5.43 4.78
CA ASN A 13 -3.16 4.34 5.70
C ASN A 13 -4.45 3.81 6.34
N TYR A 14 -4.33 2.78 7.17
CA TYR A 14 -5.48 2.14 7.83
C TYR A 14 -6.46 3.13 8.49
N ASN A 15 -5.94 4.20 9.10
CA ASN A 15 -6.71 5.22 9.80
C ASN A 15 -7.00 6.47 8.98
N LYS A 16 -6.35 6.66 7.82
CA LYS A 16 -6.54 7.76 6.88
C LYS A 16 -6.73 7.22 5.47
N SER A 17 -7.91 6.67 5.19
CA SER A 17 -8.29 6.19 3.85
C SER A 17 -8.43 7.32 2.82
N TRP A 18 -8.49 6.96 1.54
CA TRP A 18 -8.55 7.86 0.38
C TRP A 18 -9.58 9.01 0.46
N HIS A 19 -10.76 8.79 1.03
CA HIS A 19 -11.79 9.84 1.13
C HIS A 19 -11.39 11.02 2.05
N MET A 20 -10.34 10.85 2.86
CA MET A 20 -9.78 11.91 3.71
C MET A 20 -8.61 12.66 3.06
N LEU A 21 -8.24 12.31 1.82
CA LEU A 21 -7.19 12.99 1.08
C LEU A 21 -7.78 14.02 0.12
N THR A 22 -7.22 15.21 0.12
CA THR A 22 -7.50 16.23 -0.89
C THR A 22 -6.72 15.93 -2.18
N PRO A 23 -7.13 16.50 -3.34
CA PRO A 23 -6.33 16.41 -4.56
C PRO A 23 -4.87 16.85 -4.37
N ASP A 24 -4.64 17.91 -3.59
CA ASP A 24 -3.29 18.41 -3.27
C ASP A 24 -2.47 17.41 -2.44
N ASP A 25 -3.10 16.71 -1.48
CA ASP A 25 -2.45 15.64 -0.72
C ASP A 25 -1.97 14.51 -1.64
N ILE A 26 -2.82 14.12 -2.60
CA ILE A 26 -2.54 13.04 -3.54
C ILE A 26 -1.40 13.45 -4.48
N GLU A 27 -1.45 14.66 -5.06
CA GLU A 27 -0.40 15.18 -5.94
C GLU A 27 0.94 15.32 -5.20
N SER A 28 0.93 15.89 -4.00
CA SER A 28 2.13 16.03 -3.16
C SER A 28 2.77 14.68 -2.84
N SER A 29 1.94 13.67 -2.52
CA SER A 29 2.42 12.34 -2.20
C SER A 29 2.99 11.63 -3.42
N PHE A 30 2.33 11.75 -4.58
CA PHE A 30 2.82 11.19 -5.83
C PHE A 30 4.15 11.82 -6.26
N ALA A 31 4.32 13.13 -6.08
CA ALA A 31 5.59 13.81 -6.34
C ALA A 31 6.73 13.29 -5.43
N LYS A 32 6.45 13.08 -4.14
CA LYS A 32 7.43 12.50 -3.19
C LYS A 32 7.84 11.08 -3.58
N ILE A 33 6.88 10.25 -3.99
CA ILE A 33 7.14 8.87 -4.46
C ILE A 33 8.06 8.88 -5.69
N ASN A 34 7.75 9.71 -6.69
CA ASN A 34 8.58 9.83 -7.88
C ASN A 34 9.99 10.34 -7.55
N GLY A 35 10.11 11.34 -6.67
CA GLY A 35 11.40 11.82 -6.18
C GLY A 35 12.20 10.73 -5.46
N ALA A 36 11.55 9.94 -4.61
CA ALA A 36 12.16 8.82 -3.91
C ALA A 36 12.68 7.74 -4.88
N LEU A 37 11.93 7.43 -5.94
CA LEU A 37 12.35 6.45 -6.96
C LEU A 37 13.63 6.88 -7.69
N VAL A 38 13.78 8.18 -7.98
CA VAL A 38 14.98 8.73 -8.62
C VAL A 38 16.19 8.64 -7.69
N GLN A 39 16.00 8.86 -6.38
CA GLN A 39 17.09 8.81 -5.40
C GLN A 39 17.49 7.37 -5.01
N ALA A 40 16.60 6.40 -5.16
CA ALA A 40 16.87 4.99 -4.94
C ALA A 40 17.75 4.40 -6.06
N ASN A 41 19.04 4.76 -6.03
CA ASN A 41 20.08 4.22 -6.93
C ASN A 41 20.39 2.76 -6.55
N ALA A 42 20.31 1.88 -7.55
CA ALA A 42 20.47 0.41 -7.52
C ALA A 42 19.21 -0.42 -7.18
N PRO A 43 19.09 -1.64 -7.73
CA PRO A 43 18.07 -2.61 -7.31
C PRO A 43 18.25 -2.94 -5.82
N SER A 44 17.20 -2.69 -5.03
CA SER A 44 17.17 -2.94 -3.60
C SER A 44 15.73 -3.17 -3.15
N VAL A 45 15.55 -3.76 -1.96
CA VAL A 45 14.24 -3.86 -1.31
C VAL A 45 13.56 -2.49 -1.19
N GLU A 46 14.31 -1.42 -0.92
CA GLU A 46 13.78 -0.05 -0.88
C GLU A 46 13.19 0.38 -2.23
N ARG A 47 13.88 0.09 -3.34
CA ARG A 47 13.39 0.41 -4.69
C ARG A 47 12.13 -0.41 -5.04
N ALA A 48 12.07 -1.67 -4.61
CA ALA A 48 10.89 -2.52 -4.79
C ALA A 48 9.68 -1.97 -4.02
N LEU A 49 9.88 -1.57 -2.76
CA LEU A 49 8.84 -0.96 -1.93
C LEU A 49 8.36 0.40 -2.48
N ILE A 50 9.27 1.24 -2.99
CA ILE A 50 8.89 2.51 -3.66
C ILE A 50 8.09 2.24 -4.93
N THR A 51 8.44 1.19 -5.67
CA THR A 51 7.71 0.79 -6.89
C THR A 51 6.30 0.31 -6.54
N ALA A 52 6.14 -0.44 -5.44
CA ALA A 52 4.82 -0.79 -4.93
C ALA A 52 4.00 0.46 -4.58
N LEU A 53 4.60 1.48 -3.94
CA LEU A 53 3.93 2.74 -3.67
C LEU A 53 3.43 3.45 -4.94
N ILE A 54 4.14 3.37 -6.07
CA ILE A 54 3.65 3.96 -7.33
C ILE A 54 2.33 3.31 -7.75
N ALA A 55 2.20 2.00 -7.61
CA ALA A 55 0.97 1.27 -7.94
C ALA A 55 -0.22 1.63 -7.03
N ARG A 56 0.05 2.23 -5.86
CA ARG A 56 -0.95 2.74 -4.93
C ARG A 56 -1.56 4.07 -5.38
N TYR A 57 -1.04 4.74 -6.41
CA TYR A 57 -1.56 6.04 -6.82
C TYR A 57 -2.06 6.05 -8.26
N PRO A 58 -3.11 6.83 -8.56
CA PRO A 58 -3.51 7.05 -9.93
C PRO A 58 -2.44 7.84 -10.69
N ASN A 59 -2.27 7.54 -11.98
CA ASN A 59 -1.41 8.33 -12.87
C ASN A 59 -1.92 9.77 -13.09
N SER A 60 -3.20 10.03 -12.81
CA SER A 60 -3.81 11.36 -12.83
C SER A 60 -5.00 11.40 -11.86
N VAL A 61 -5.08 12.46 -11.05
CA VAL A 61 -6.19 12.71 -10.11
C VAL A 61 -7.41 13.31 -10.82
N VAL A 62 -7.22 13.87 -12.02
CA VAL A 62 -8.29 14.55 -12.78
C VAL A 62 -9.27 13.52 -13.35
N GLY A 63 -10.48 13.49 -12.78
CA GLY A 63 -11.61 12.70 -13.29
C GLY A 63 -11.75 11.28 -12.72
N ASN A 64 -10.96 10.90 -11.71
CA ASN A 64 -10.88 9.52 -11.18
C ASN A 64 -11.30 9.41 -9.70
N SER A 65 -12.15 10.32 -9.21
CA SER A 65 -12.53 10.40 -7.78
C SER A 65 -13.39 9.25 -7.29
N ASP A 66 -14.13 8.58 -8.17
CA ASP A 66 -15.26 7.77 -7.74
C ASP A 66 -14.86 6.41 -7.17
N ASN A 67 -13.59 5.98 -7.29
CA ASN A 67 -13.11 4.75 -6.65
C ASN A 67 -11.59 4.70 -6.40
N LEU A 68 -11.05 5.72 -5.71
CA LEU A 68 -9.63 5.71 -5.34
C LEU A 68 -9.23 4.55 -4.41
N ALA A 69 -10.19 3.97 -3.68
CA ALA A 69 -9.96 2.81 -2.81
C ALA A 69 -9.48 1.56 -3.56
N HIS A 70 -9.77 1.42 -4.87
CA HIS A 70 -9.25 0.31 -5.67
C HIS A 70 -7.71 0.30 -5.73
N PHE A 71 -7.04 1.45 -5.57
CA PHE A 71 -5.59 1.51 -5.57
C PHE A 71 -4.94 0.86 -4.34
N ASP A 72 -5.66 0.69 -3.23
CA ASP A 72 -5.15 -0.12 -2.11
C ASP A 72 -5.05 -1.60 -2.51
N TYR A 73 -5.96 -2.12 -3.33
CA TYR A 73 -5.86 -3.49 -3.87
C TYR A 73 -4.68 -3.62 -4.83
N ARG A 74 -4.46 -2.63 -5.70
CA ARG A 74 -3.30 -2.59 -6.61
C ARG A 74 -1.99 -2.56 -5.84
N TYR A 75 -1.96 -1.81 -4.74
CA TYR A 75 -0.80 -1.78 -3.84
C TYR A 75 -0.56 -3.12 -3.18
N ALA A 76 -1.59 -3.75 -2.61
CA ALA A 76 -1.49 -5.06 -1.99
C ALA A 76 -1.02 -6.14 -2.98
N GLU A 77 -1.53 -6.11 -4.22
CA GLU A 77 -1.10 -7.02 -5.30
C GLU A 77 0.40 -6.88 -5.60
N VAL A 78 0.91 -5.65 -5.75
CA VAL A 78 2.34 -5.44 -6.01
C VAL A 78 3.19 -5.76 -4.77
N MET A 79 2.70 -5.45 -3.57
CA MET A 79 3.37 -5.82 -2.31
C MET A 79 3.47 -7.32 -2.12
N HIS A 80 2.52 -8.11 -2.64
CA HIS A 80 2.62 -9.57 -2.62
C HIS A 80 3.86 -10.05 -3.38
N SER A 81 4.14 -9.49 -4.57
CA SER A 81 5.38 -9.82 -5.30
C SER A 81 6.65 -9.35 -4.58
N VAL A 82 6.58 -8.26 -3.83
CA VAL A 82 7.71 -7.83 -2.97
C VAL A 82 7.91 -8.82 -1.81
N TYR A 83 6.84 -9.30 -1.20
CA TYR A 83 6.88 -10.33 -0.17
C TYR A 83 7.43 -11.66 -0.71
N GLU A 84 7.02 -12.11 -1.90
CA GLU A 84 7.59 -13.31 -2.52
C GLU A 84 9.11 -13.21 -2.74
N ALA A 85 9.61 -12.01 -3.04
CA ALA A 85 11.04 -11.78 -3.29
C ALA A 85 11.86 -11.53 -2.01
N TYR A 86 11.25 -10.99 -0.96
CA TYR A 86 11.96 -10.51 0.25
C TYR A 86 11.27 -10.94 1.57
N GLY A 87 10.51 -12.02 1.58
CA GLY A 87 9.68 -12.43 2.73
C GLY A 87 10.44 -12.85 3.98
N GLU A 88 11.76 -13.07 3.90
CA GLU A 88 12.61 -13.26 5.09
C GLU A 88 12.86 -11.95 5.85
N ASP A 89 12.63 -10.80 5.21
CA ASP A 89 12.69 -9.48 5.85
C ASP A 89 11.37 -9.22 6.58
N LEU A 90 11.45 -9.09 7.91
CA LEU A 90 10.29 -8.85 8.76
C LEU A 90 9.63 -7.50 8.48
N ASP A 91 10.38 -6.49 8.04
CA ASP A 91 9.81 -5.20 7.67
C ASP A 91 8.96 -5.34 6.40
N VAL A 92 9.43 -6.10 5.40
CA VAL A 92 8.64 -6.38 4.19
C VAL A 92 7.38 -7.17 4.52
N THR A 93 7.50 -8.17 5.38
CA THR A 93 6.37 -8.99 5.84
C THR A 93 5.31 -8.15 6.54
N ALA A 94 5.72 -7.27 7.45
CA ALA A 94 4.82 -6.35 8.13
C ALA A 94 4.16 -5.35 7.17
N LEU A 95 4.90 -4.84 6.18
CA LEU A 95 4.35 -3.92 5.19
C LEU A 95 3.37 -4.58 4.22
N PHE A 96 3.59 -5.85 3.88
CA PHE A 96 2.62 -6.61 3.08
C PHE A 96 1.33 -6.85 3.87
N ALA A 97 1.44 -7.21 5.14
CA ALA A 97 0.28 -7.34 6.02
C ALA A 97 -0.53 -6.04 6.11
N ASP A 98 0.15 -4.90 6.32
CA ASP A 98 -0.48 -3.57 6.33
C ASP A 98 -1.19 -3.24 5.01
N ALA A 99 -0.56 -3.55 3.87
CA ALA A 99 -1.12 -3.33 2.55
C ALA A 99 -2.46 -4.08 2.37
N VAL A 100 -2.52 -5.36 2.78
CA VAL A 100 -3.75 -6.15 2.74
C VAL A 100 -4.78 -5.63 3.74
N MET A 101 -4.38 -5.23 4.94
CA MET A 101 -5.29 -4.62 5.91
C MET A 101 -5.95 -3.35 5.39
N CYS A 102 -5.23 -2.52 4.63
CA CYS A 102 -5.74 -1.29 4.05
C CYS A 102 -6.81 -1.49 2.96
N THR A 103 -6.90 -2.67 2.33
CA THR A 103 -7.93 -2.93 1.29
C THR A 103 -9.35 -2.99 1.88
N ARG A 104 -9.44 -3.28 3.18
CA ARG A 104 -10.69 -3.49 3.94
C ARG A 104 -10.60 -2.92 5.35
N SER A 105 -10.21 -1.65 5.47
CA SER A 105 -10.12 -0.98 6.77
C SER A 105 -11.40 -1.15 7.60
N ARG A 106 -11.25 -1.69 8.82
CA ARG A 106 -12.32 -2.02 9.78
C ARG A 106 -13.32 -3.08 9.33
N GLN A 107 -13.05 -3.80 8.25
CA GLN A 107 -13.90 -4.87 7.71
C GLN A 107 -13.11 -6.17 7.53
N LEU A 108 -12.17 -6.48 8.43
CA LEU A 108 -11.34 -7.69 8.33
C LEU A 108 -12.03 -8.95 8.87
N TRP A 109 -13.10 -8.77 9.67
CA TRP A 109 -13.78 -9.86 10.36
C TRP A 109 -15.30 -9.65 10.33
N ASP A 110 -16.04 -10.71 10.03
CA ASP A 110 -17.49 -10.74 10.20
C ASP A 110 -17.81 -11.15 11.65
N THR A 111 -18.37 -10.21 12.41
CA THR A 111 -18.68 -10.42 13.83
C THR A 111 -19.85 -11.38 14.08
N ASN A 112 -20.68 -11.66 13.06
CA ASN A 112 -21.82 -12.57 13.21
C ASN A 112 -21.40 -14.03 13.09
N ILE A 113 -20.48 -14.33 12.16
CA ILE A 113 -20.07 -15.71 11.87
C ILE A 113 -18.70 -16.07 12.44
N GLY A 114 -17.88 -15.09 12.86
CA GLY A 114 -16.59 -15.38 13.44
C GLY A 114 -15.55 -15.83 12.42
N GLU A 115 -15.59 -15.25 11.21
CA GLU A 115 -14.67 -15.56 10.11
C GLU A 115 -14.13 -14.28 9.50
N THR A 116 -13.03 -14.37 8.73
CA THR A 116 -12.54 -13.21 7.98
C THR A 116 -13.49 -12.89 6.83
N THR A 117 -13.41 -11.66 6.32
CA THR A 117 -14.32 -11.19 5.27
C THR A 117 -13.90 -11.59 3.86
N SER A 118 -12.67 -12.10 3.67
CA SER A 118 -12.16 -12.48 2.35
C SER A 118 -10.90 -13.34 2.42
N LYS A 119 -10.67 -14.10 1.33
CA LYS A 119 -9.54 -15.02 1.19
C LYS A 119 -8.17 -14.34 1.32
N ASP A 120 -8.00 -13.12 0.80
CA ASP A 120 -6.75 -12.36 0.92
C ASP A 120 -6.43 -12.01 2.38
N VAL A 121 -7.43 -11.73 3.20
CA VAL A 121 -7.27 -11.49 4.65
C VAL A 121 -6.90 -12.80 5.36
N ASP A 122 -7.52 -13.92 5.00
CA ASP A 122 -7.17 -15.26 5.51
C ASP A 122 -5.75 -15.67 5.14
N ASP A 123 -5.36 -15.48 3.88
CA ASP A 123 -4.06 -15.92 3.36
C ASP A 123 -2.92 -15.17 4.08
N VAL A 124 -3.06 -13.86 4.30
CA VAL A 124 -2.10 -13.10 5.11
C VAL A 124 -2.11 -13.55 6.56
N ARG A 125 -3.27 -13.78 7.16
CA ARG A 125 -3.37 -14.26 8.55
C ARG A 125 -2.64 -15.59 8.76
N LEU A 126 -2.68 -16.49 7.77
CA LEU A 126 -2.04 -17.80 7.85
C LEU A 126 -0.54 -17.77 7.49
N ALA A 127 -0.11 -16.77 6.72
CA ALA A 127 1.28 -16.61 6.30
C ALA A 127 2.19 -15.96 7.38
N LEU A 128 1.59 -15.23 8.33
CA LEU A 128 2.23 -14.63 9.50
C LEU A 128 2.20 -15.56 10.72
#